data_AF-A0A3A6K682-F1
#
_entry.id   AF-A0A3A6K682-F1
#
_cell.length_a   1.000
_cell.length_b   1.000
_cell.length_c   1.000
_cell.angle_alpha   90.00
_cell.angle_beta   90.00
_cell.angle_gamma   90.00
#
_symmetry.space_group_name_H-M   'P 1'
#
loop_
_entity.id
_entity.type
_entity.pdbx_description
1 polymer ?
#
loop_
_entity_poly.entity_id
_entity_poly.type
_entity_poly.pdbx_seq_one_letter_code
_entity_poly.pdbx_strand_id
1 'polypeptide(L)'
;MFSNFKDAFIRKPQFTTQTPESVLDVLSKDLPDGFRYINDHNGFCRIDCDGVMDFGELRLQIPAEAKSLFAELDTVTINDVITYAQNSQTNIEVLPDLDGFFTVNGKKINVDKFVIAPLKDLQLRNGKVYIMAPPFPPPFPIEVTGNGFSLTLMVQRQAINSITKVKIGTVSKSALDVNYTLEPKVEGKLTLNITMCPSSSAYETLAAKEIFNAFIRGEGTLCGATIRSNEKNIANTVPDEVIRFWHQIVDVEKALDIKFDVTKEMTFDDIKIIKELHRCFVEGMPFKTYLNENTLRGIGEFMHDSIEIGKEILFEYTESGQIDLLGATITCYKLTGIFGGAVNEIQEPQEGTSGEFFVRMRPVKGKKMYSATQYFRDEDSLIVYQKDRKHIEHLQSATELTELK
;
A
#
# COMPACT_ATOMS: atom_id res chain seq x y z
N MET A 1 -72.57 -15.21 -27.48
CA MET A 1 -72.23 -14.17 -28.50
C MET A 1 -72.06 -12.87 -27.73
N PHE A 2 -70.92 -12.23 -27.55
CA PHE A 2 -69.60 -12.27 -28.17
C PHE A 2 -68.56 -12.31 -27.04
N SER A 3 -67.76 -13.36 -26.95
CA SER A 3 -66.57 -13.38 -26.11
C SER A 3 -65.49 -12.52 -26.77
N ASN A 4 -64.94 -11.59 -25.99
CA ASN A 4 -63.94 -10.58 -26.36
C ASN A 4 -62.83 -11.13 -27.28
N PHE A 5 -63.00 -10.93 -28.59
CA PHE A 5 -61.97 -11.17 -29.60
C PHE A 5 -60.79 -10.16 -29.48
N LYS A 6 -60.98 -9.08 -28.71
CA LYS A 6 -59.99 -8.01 -28.51
C LYS A 6 -59.01 -8.26 -27.35
N ASP A 7 -59.34 -9.13 -26.40
CA ASP A 7 -58.44 -9.43 -25.26
C ASP A 7 -57.36 -10.47 -25.61
N ALA A 8 -57.45 -11.12 -26.77
CA ALA A 8 -56.44 -12.07 -27.25
C ALA A 8 -55.19 -11.39 -27.85
N PHE A 9 -55.21 -10.07 -28.05
CA PHE A 9 -54.18 -9.35 -28.84
C PHE A 9 -53.38 -8.29 -28.08
N ILE A 10 -53.41 -8.26 -26.75
CA ILE A 10 -52.42 -7.48 -25.99
C ILE A 10 -51.22 -8.39 -25.67
N ARG A 11 -50.51 -8.83 -26.73
CA ARG A 11 -49.15 -9.31 -26.54
C ARG A 11 -48.27 -8.08 -26.36
N LYS A 12 -47.84 -7.81 -25.12
CA LYS A 12 -46.56 -7.11 -24.92
C LYS A 12 -45.57 -7.80 -25.85
N PRO A 13 -44.88 -7.10 -26.77
CA PRO A 13 -44.03 -7.80 -27.71
C PRO A 13 -42.95 -8.52 -26.89
N GLN A 14 -42.96 -9.85 -26.94
CA GLN A 14 -41.89 -10.65 -26.38
C GLN A 14 -40.70 -10.51 -27.33
N PHE A 15 -39.99 -9.38 -27.24
CA PHE A 15 -38.78 -9.12 -28.01
C PHE A 15 -37.60 -10.03 -27.59
N THR A 16 -37.87 -11.02 -26.73
CA THR A 16 -36.96 -12.08 -26.29
C THR A 16 -37.12 -13.38 -27.08
N THR A 17 -38.08 -13.46 -28.01
CA THR A 17 -38.36 -14.69 -28.76
C THR A 17 -37.29 -14.90 -29.82
N GLN A 18 -36.69 -16.10 -29.84
CA GLN A 18 -35.78 -16.49 -30.92
C GLN A 18 -36.49 -16.47 -32.27
N THR A 19 -35.80 -16.04 -33.31
CA THR A 19 -36.31 -16.05 -34.67
C THR A 19 -36.40 -17.49 -35.17
N PRO A 20 -37.56 -17.97 -35.68
CA PRO A 20 -37.70 -19.32 -36.20
C PRO A 20 -36.69 -19.62 -37.30
N GLU A 21 -36.16 -20.85 -37.32
CA GLU A 21 -35.17 -21.30 -38.31
C GLU A 21 -35.67 -21.13 -39.75
N SER A 22 -36.94 -21.43 -40.02
CA SER A 22 -37.55 -21.21 -41.34
C SER A 22 -37.52 -19.74 -41.81
N VAL A 23 -37.55 -18.78 -40.88
CA VAL A 23 -37.40 -17.36 -41.18
C VAL A 23 -35.92 -17.03 -41.44
N LEU A 24 -35.00 -17.57 -40.63
CA LEU A 24 -33.56 -17.40 -40.84
C LEU A 24 -33.09 -17.98 -42.18
N ASP A 25 -33.60 -19.15 -42.58
CA ASP A 25 -33.27 -19.82 -43.85
C ASP A 25 -33.71 -18.97 -45.05
N VAL A 26 -34.88 -18.34 -44.97
CA VAL A 26 -35.37 -17.45 -46.02
C VAL A 26 -34.50 -16.20 -46.10
N LEU A 27 -34.20 -15.56 -44.97
CA LEU A 27 -33.38 -14.35 -44.92
C LEU A 27 -31.93 -14.61 -45.33
N SER A 28 -31.41 -15.80 -45.07
CA SER A 28 -30.03 -16.18 -45.42
C SER A 28 -29.83 -16.30 -46.93
N LYS A 29 -30.89 -16.48 -47.73
CA LYS A 29 -30.81 -16.48 -49.20
C LYS A 29 -30.41 -15.12 -49.79
N ASP A 30 -30.57 -14.04 -49.02
CA ASP A 30 -30.17 -12.69 -49.43
C ASP A 30 -28.71 -12.34 -49.07
N LEU A 31 -27.99 -13.30 -48.48
CA LEU A 31 -26.55 -13.23 -48.20
C LEU A 31 -25.74 -13.94 -49.30
N PRO A 32 -24.46 -13.59 -49.49
CA PRO A 32 -23.58 -14.36 -50.37
C PRO A 32 -23.44 -15.82 -49.94
N ASP A 33 -23.18 -16.71 -50.91
CA ASP A 33 -22.94 -18.13 -50.64
C ASP A 33 -21.89 -18.35 -49.54
N GLY A 34 -22.20 -19.26 -48.61
CA GLY A 34 -21.35 -19.58 -47.45
C GLY A 34 -21.66 -18.76 -46.18
N PHE A 35 -22.61 -17.82 -46.25
CA PHE A 35 -23.08 -17.04 -45.10
C PHE A 35 -24.54 -17.36 -44.76
N ARG A 36 -24.87 -17.25 -43.47
CA ARG A 36 -26.23 -17.44 -42.95
C ARG A 36 -26.50 -16.51 -41.77
N TYR A 37 -27.77 -16.28 -41.47
CA TYR A 37 -28.15 -15.65 -40.21
C TYR A 37 -28.34 -16.69 -39.11
N ILE A 38 -27.80 -16.40 -37.93
CA ILE A 38 -28.05 -17.17 -36.70
C ILE A 38 -28.69 -16.28 -35.65
N ASN A 39 -29.44 -16.89 -34.73
CA ASN A 39 -29.96 -16.19 -33.57
C ASN A 39 -28.82 -15.63 -32.71
N ASP A 40 -28.99 -14.40 -32.26
CA ASP A 40 -28.16 -13.74 -31.26
C ASP A 40 -29.03 -13.42 -30.03
N HIS A 41 -28.74 -12.36 -29.29
CA HIS A 41 -29.47 -11.97 -28.10
C HIS A 41 -30.71 -11.12 -28.42
N ASN A 42 -31.73 -11.23 -27.56
CA ASN A 42 -32.90 -10.35 -27.54
C ASN A 42 -33.59 -10.21 -28.91
N GLY A 43 -33.77 -11.29 -29.68
CA GLY A 43 -34.45 -11.23 -30.99
C GLY A 43 -33.67 -10.49 -32.09
N PHE A 44 -32.38 -10.20 -31.87
CA PHE A 44 -31.45 -9.88 -32.94
C PHE A 44 -30.87 -11.17 -33.54
N CYS A 45 -30.47 -11.09 -34.80
CA CYS A 45 -29.77 -12.15 -35.50
C CYS A 45 -28.51 -11.55 -36.11
N ARG A 46 -27.43 -12.34 -36.15
CA ARG A 46 -26.16 -11.92 -36.73
C ARG A 46 -25.75 -12.84 -37.85
N ILE A 47 -24.90 -12.32 -38.74
CA ILE A 47 -24.29 -13.13 -39.79
C ILE A 47 -23.27 -14.12 -39.19
N ASP A 48 -23.23 -15.30 -39.78
CA ASP A 48 -22.31 -16.39 -39.48
C ASP A 48 -21.86 -17.04 -40.80
N CYS A 49 -20.73 -17.75 -40.78
CA CYS A 49 -20.20 -18.43 -41.97
C CYS A 49 -19.64 -19.81 -41.62
N ASP A 50 -19.46 -20.63 -42.65
CA ASP A 50 -18.73 -21.89 -42.49
C ASP A 50 -17.23 -21.61 -42.35
N GLY A 51 -16.66 -21.94 -41.18
CA GLY A 51 -15.25 -21.71 -40.88
C GLY A 51 -14.96 -20.36 -40.23
N VAL A 52 -13.76 -19.82 -40.48
CA VAL A 52 -13.32 -18.54 -39.89
C VAL A 52 -13.82 -17.38 -40.74
N MET A 53 -14.37 -16.36 -40.09
CA MET A 53 -14.74 -15.10 -40.73
C MET A 53 -13.48 -14.26 -40.96
N ASP A 54 -13.00 -14.22 -42.19
CA ASP A 54 -11.83 -13.46 -42.61
C ASP A 54 -12.28 -12.13 -43.23
N PHE A 55 -11.93 -11.03 -42.59
CA PHE A 55 -12.09 -9.72 -43.19
C PHE A 55 -10.89 -9.46 -44.09
N GLY A 56 -11.15 -9.09 -45.34
CA GLY A 56 -10.11 -8.72 -46.30
C GLY A 56 -9.39 -7.43 -45.92
N GLU A 57 -9.08 -6.58 -46.89
CA GLU A 57 -8.38 -5.32 -46.60
C GLU A 57 -9.19 -4.42 -45.64
N LEU A 58 -8.64 -4.20 -44.44
CA LEU A 58 -9.27 -3.40 -43.39
C LEU A 58 -8.88 -1.93 -43.54
N ARG A 59 -9.86 -1.06 -43.69
CA ARG A 59 -9.68 0.39 -43.57
C ARG A 59 -9.91 0.78 -42.12
N LEU A 60 -8.91 1.33 -41.47
CA LEU A 60 -8.96 1.60 -40.03
C LEU A 60 -9.04 3.10 -39.77
N GLN A 61 -9.94 3.49 -38.87
CA GLN A 61 -9.96 4.84 -38.35
C GLN A 61 -9.04 4.93 -37.14
N ILE A 62 -7.78 5.31 -37.39
CA ILE A 62 -6.79 5.52 -36.34
C ILE A 62 -7.19 6.73 -35.47
N PRO A 63 -7.31 6.57 -34.13
CA PRO A 63 -7.59 7.68 -33.22
C PRO A 63 -6.60 8.83 -33.37
N ALA A 64 -7.04 10.06 -33.16
CA ALA A 64 -6.22 11.25 -33.42
C ALA A 64 -4.93 11.25 -32.58
N GLU A 65 -5.03 10.83 -31.32
CA GLU A 65 -3.95 10.65 -30.35
C GLU A 65 -2.94 9.57 -30.73
N ALA A 66 -3.30 8.66 -31.65
CA ALA A 66 -2.45 7.56 -32.09
C ALA A 66 -1.76 7.85 -33.43
N LYS A 67 -2.20 8.85 -34.20
CA LYS A 67 -1.73 9.10 -35.57
C LYS A 67 -0.22 9.25 -35.67
N SER A 68 0.41 9.95 -34.72
CA SER A 68 1.87 10.11 -34.70
C SER A 68 2.58 8.78 -34.43
N LEU A 69 2.03 7.93 -33.56
CA LEU A 69 2.61 6.63 -33.23
C LEU A 69 2.62 5.69 -34.45
N PHE A 70 1.51 5.65 -35.21
CA PHE A 70 1.43 4.83 -36.42
C PHE A 70 2.24 5.40 -37.58
N ALA A 71 2.47 6.72 -37.63
CA ALA A 71 3.31 7.35 -38.65
C ALA A 71 4.80 7.06 -38.49
N GLU A 72 5.24 6.62 -37.30
CA GLU A 72 6.61 6.18 -37.04
C GLU A 72 6.89 4.75 -37.55
N LEU A 73 5.86 4.01 -37.96
CA LEU A 73 6.01 2.65 -38.49
C LEU A 73 6.26 2.68 -40.01
N ASP A 74 7.27 1.94 -40.46
CA ASP A 74 7.53 1.73 -41.90
C ASP A 74 6.37 1.01 -42.59
N THR A 75 5.67 0.13 -41.86
CA THR A 75 4.48 -0.58 -42.34
C THR A 75 3.57 -0.89 -41.15
N VAL A 76 2.30 -0.51 -41.26
CA VAL A 76 1.30 -0.79 -40.22
C VAL A 76 0.71 -2.18 -40.44
N THR A 77 0.81 -3.04 -39.43
CA THR A 77 0.20 -4.37 -39.42
C THR A 77 -1.05 -4.39 -38.56
N ILE A 78 -1.91 -5.40 -38.77
CA ILE A 78 -3.09 -5.60 -37.90
C ILE A 78 -2.68 -5.90 -36.45
N ASN A 79 -1.51 -6.51 -36.23
CA ASN A 79 -0.99 -6.75 -34.89
C ASN A 79 -0.62 -5.46 -34.16
N ASP A 80 -0.11 -4.43 -34.87
CA ASP A 80 0.16 -3.12 -34.28
C ASP A 80 -1.14 -2.46 -33.81
N VAL A 81 -2.20 -2.60 -34.59
CA VAL A 81 -3.54 -2.08 -34.29
C VAL A 81 -4.17 -2.82 -33.11
N ILE A 82 -4.08 -4.15 -33.09
CA ILE A 82 -4.55 -4.97 -31.96
C ILE A 82 -3.77 -4.64 -30.69
N THR A 83 -2.44 -4.52 -30.80
CA THR A 83 -1.57 -4.16 -29.67
C THR A 83 -1.91 -2.77 -29.15
N TYR A 84 -2.12 -1.80 -30.04
CA TYR A 84 -2.59 -0.47 -29.67
C TYR A 84 -3.93 -0.51 -28.97
N ALA A 85 -4.94 -1.17 -29.55
CA ALA A 85 -6.27 -1.31 -28.97
C ALA A 85 -6.20 -1.95 -27.57
N GLN A 86 -5.33 -2.95 -27.40
CA GLN A 86 -5.11 -3.61 -26.12
C GLN A 86 -4.44 -2.69 -25.11
N ASN A 87 -3.37 -1.97 -25.49
CA ASN A 87 -2.62 -1.12 -24.57
C ASN A 87 -3.40 0.15 -24.20
N SER A 88 -4.13 0.74 -25.14
CA SER A 88 -4.95 1.93 -24.91
C SER A 88 -6.33 1.62 -24.33
N GLN A 89 -6.81 0.37 -24.45
CA GLN A 89 -8.19 -0.02 -24.18
C GLN A 89 -9.21 0.79 -24.99
N THR A 90 -8.84 1.18 -26.21
CA THR A 90 -9.66 1.97 -27.13
C THR A 90 -10.21 1.09 -28.26
N ASN A 91 -11.50 1.24 -28.55
CA ASN A 91 -12.12 0.59 -29.71
C ASN A 91 -11.65 1.26 -31.00
N ILE A 92 -11.18 0.48 -31.98
CA ILE A 92 -10.74 1.00 -33.28
C ILE A 92 -11.82 0.74 -34.32
N GLU A 93 -12.38 1.81 -34.87
CA GLU A 93 -13.43 1.69 -35.90
C GLU A 93 -12.83 1.18 -37.21
N VAL A 94 -13.46 0.14 -37.76
CA VAL A 94 -13.18 -0.37 -39.09
C VAL A 94 -14.18 0.26 -40.04
N LEU A 95 -13.67 0.94 -41.05
CA LEU A 95 -14.45 1.65 -42.05
C LEU A 95 -14.80 0.72 -43.21
N PRO A 96 -16.06 0.76 -43.69
CA PRO A 96 -16.42 0.08 -44.92
C PRO A 96 -15.79 0.76 -46.15
N ASP A 97 -16.00 0.17 -47.33
CA ASP A 97 -15.77 0.89 -48.58
C ASP A 97 -16.74 2.08 -48.76
N LEU A 98 -16.54 2.86 -49.82
CA LEU A 98 -17.35 4.07 -50.09
C LEU A 98 -18.85 3.78 -50.26
N ASP A 99 -19.20 2.52 -50.58
CA ASP A 99 -20.56 2.07 -50.79
C ASP A 99 -21.18 1.41 -49.53
N GLY A 100 -20.43 1.37 -48.41
CA GLY A 100 -20.90 0.79 -47.15
C GLY A 100 -20.71 -0.73 -47.02
N PHE A 101 -19.81 -1.34 -47.81
CA PHE A 101 -19.55 -2.77 -47.78
C PHE A 101 -18.20 -3.13 -47.15
N PHE A 102 -18.18 -4.27 -46.46
CA PHE A 102 -16.96 -4.97 -46.04
C PHE A 102 -16.70 -6.15 -46.96
N THR A 103 -15.43 -6.45 -47.21
CA THR A 103 -15.03 -7.70 -47.88
C THR A 103 -14.80 -8.75 -46.81
N VAL A 104 -15.63 -9.80 -46.78
CA VAL A 104 -15.56 -10.92 -45.83
C VAL A 104 -15.52 -12.22 -46.61
N ASN A 105 -14.51 -13.07 -46.38
CA ASN A 105 -14.23 -14.30 -47.14
C ASN A 105 -14.28 -14.09 -48.67
N GLY A 106 -13.76 -12.94 -49.14
CA GLY A 106 -13.76 -12.55 -50.56
C GLY A 106 -15.12 -12.09 -51.12
N LYS A 107 -16.17 -11.96 -50.30
CA LYS A 107 -17.51 -11.49 -50.69
C LYS A 107 -17.80 -10.11 -50.10
N LYS A 108 -18.52 -9.25 -50.84
CA LYS A 108 -18.97 -7.95 -50.34
C LYS A 108 -20.25 -8.09 -49.53
N ILE A 109 -20.25 -7.60 -48.29
CA ILE A 109 -21.40 -7.61 -47.37
C ILE A 109 -21.63 -6.20 -46.86
N ASN A 110 -22.85 -5.69 -47.04
CA ASN A 110 -23.22 -4.36 -46.53
C ASN A 110 -23.25 -4.39 -44.99
N VAL A 111 -22.72 -3.37 -44.33
CA VAL A 111 -22.62 -3.34 -42.86
C VAL A 111 -23.96 -3.49 -42.15
N ASP A 112 -25.04 -2.97 -42.72
CA ASP A 112 -26.39 -3.04 -42.16
C ASP A 112 -26.97 -4.46 -42.22
N LYS A 113 -26.34 -5.37 -42.97
CA LYS A 113 -26.68 -6.80 -43.02
C LYS A 113 -25.96 -7.65 -41.98
N PHE A 114 -24.97 -7.13 -41.25
CA PHE A 114 -24.22 -7.91 -40.25
C PHE A 114 -25.09 -8.32 -39.07
N VAL A 115 -26.00 -7.42 -38.66
CA VAL A 115 -26.97 -7.64 -37.60
C VAL A 115 -28.32 -7.22 -38.12
N ILE A 116 -29.33 -8.06 -37.93
CA ILE A 116 -30.72 -7.79 -38.32
C ILE A 116 -31.66 -8.08 -37.14
N ALA A 117 -32.87 -7.54 -37.20
CA ALA A 117 -33.89 -7.76 -36.18
C ALA A 117 -35.24 -8.10 -36.84
N PRO A 118 -35.37 -9.26 -37.49
CA PRO A 118 -36.44 -9.54 -38.45
C PRO A 118 -37.84 -9.58 -37.83
N LEU A 119 -37.94 -9.90 -36.53
CA LEU A 119 -39.20 -9.92 -35.79
C LEU A 119 -39.41 -8.66 -34.95
N LYS A 120 -38.50 -7.69 -35.04
CA LYS A 120 -38.68 -6.36 -34.48
C LYS A 120 -39.09 -5.42 -35.60
N ASP A 121 -39.98 -4.50 -35.29
CA ASP A 121 -40.27 -3.37 -36.19
C ASP A 121 -39.13 -2.35 -36.08
N LEU A 122 -37.92 -2.76 -36.48
CA LEU A 122 -36.68 -2.01 -36.33
C LEU A 122 -35.81 -2.20 -37.56
N GLN A 123 -35.44 -1.10 -38.20
CA GLN A 123 -34.41 -1.09 -39.24
C GLN A 123 -33.09 -0.63 -38.64
N LEU A 124 -32.07 -1.48 -38.72
CA LEU A 124 -30.70 -1.13 -38.36
C LEU A 124 -30.03 -0.50 -39.58
N ARG A 125 -29.45 0.69 -39.39
CA ARG A 125 -28.77 1.45 -40.43
C ARG A 125 -27.50 2.09 -39.90
N ASN A 126 -26.54 2.32 -40.78
CA ASN A 126 -25.23 2.90 -40.45
C ASN A 126 -24.50 2.08 -39.39
N GLY A 127 -24.50 0.76 -39.56
CA GLY A 127 -23.76 -0.15 -38.68
C GLY A 127 -22.28 0.24 -38.60
N LYS A 128 -21.68 0.00 -37.44
CA LYS A 128 -20.26 0.26 -37.18
C LYS A 128 -19.58 -1.00 -36.71
N VAL A 129 -18.37 -1.24 -37.23
CA VAL A 129 -17.54 -2.39 -36.87
C VAL A 129 -16.35 -1.87 -36.08
N TYR A 130 -16.03 -2.54 -34.98
CA TYR A 130 -14.92 -2.15 -34.11
C TYR A 130 -14.00 -3.34 -33.85
N ILE A 131 -12.69 -3.08 -33.84
CA ILE A 131 -11.72 -3.93 -33.16
C ILE A 131 -11.76 -3.55 -31.68
N MET A 132 -12.18 -4.50 -30.85
CA MET A 132 -12.28 -4.33 -29.41
C MET A 132 -11.28 -5.25 -28.72
N ALA A 133 -10.46 -4.68 -27.83
CA ALA A 133 -9.59 -5.49 -27.00
C ALA A 133 -10.35 -6.04 -25.79
N PRO A 134 -10.00 -7.24 -25.31
CA PRO A 134 -10.49 -7.70 -24.01
C PRO A 134 -10.03 -6.76 -22.90
N PRO A 135 -10.81 -6.66 -21.80
CA PRO A 135 -10.39 -5.92 -20.62
C PRO A 135 -9.07 -6.49 -20.09
N PHE A 136 -8.30 -5.67 -19.38
CA PHE A 136 -7.10 -6.17 -18.72
C PHE A 136 -7.42 -7.31 -17.76
N PRO A 137 -6.51 -8.29 -17.62
CA PRO A 137 -6.62 -9.33 -16.62
C PRO A 137 -6.82 -8.73 -15.21
N PRO A 138 -7.41 -9.50 -14.28
CA PRO A 138 -7.52 -9.06 -12.89
C PRO A 138 -6.14 -8.78 -12.28
N PRO A 139 -6.09 -8.01 -11.17
CA PRO A 139 -4.85 -7.74 -10.47
C PRO A 139 -4.09 -9.02 -10.09
N PHE A 140 -2.76 -8.97 -10.20
CA PHE A 140 -1.88 -10.09 -9.87
C PHE A 140 -0.76 -9.64 -8.91
N PRO A 141 -0.25 -10.54 -8.05
CA PRO A 141 0.80 -10.21 -7.12
C PRO A 141 2.16 -10.12 -7.82
N ILE A 142 2.98 -9.17 -7.37
CA ILE A 142 4.41 -9.09 -7.66
C ILE A 142 5.19 -8.94 -6.37
N GLU A 143 6.44 -9.41 -6.37
CA GLU A 143 7.35 -9.23 -5.25
C GLU A 143 8.33 -8.08 -5.55
N VAL A 144 8.51 -7.19 -4.58
CA VAL A 144 9.55 -6.16 -4.59
C VAL A 144 10.42 -6.31 -3.37
N THR A 145 11.74 -6.32 -3.55
CA THR A 145 12.70 -6.57 -2.47
C THR A 145 13.86 -5.59 -2.47
N GLY A 146 14.46 -5.41 -1.30
CA GLY A 146 15.59 -4.51 -1.10
C GLY A 146 16.04 -4.51 0.35
N ASN A 147 17.36 -4.44 0.59
CA ASN A 147 17.98 -4.39 1.92
C ASN A 147 17.47 -5.47 2.91
N GLY A 148 17.15 -6.67 2.42
CA GLY A 148 16.65 -7.78 3.26
C GLY A 148 15.14 -7.75 3.55
N PHE A 149 14.41 -6.78 3.01
CA PHE A 149 12.96 -6.69 3.11
C PHE A 149 12.28 -7.11 1.81
N SER A 150 11.05 -7.62 1.93
CA SER A 150 10.19 -7.99 0.80
C SER A 150 8.76 -7.51 1.05
N LEU A 151 8.12 -6.96 0.02
CA LEU A 151 6.70 -6.65 -0.01
C LEU A 151 6.05 -7.30 -1.23
N THR A 152 4.85 -7.85 -1.03
CA THR A 152 4.00 -8.32 -2.13
C THR A 152 2.99 -7.24 -2.49
N LEU A 153 3.02 -6.76 -3.73
CA LEU A 153 2.13 -5.72 -4.24
C LEU A 153 1.14 -6.32 -5.24
N MET A 154 -0.14 -5.93 -5.16
CA MET A 154 -1.09 -6.25 -6.23
C MET A 154 -0.99 -5.19 -7.32
N VAL A 155 -0.68 -5.63 -8.54
CA VAL A 155 -0.55 -4.76 -9.71
C VAL A 155 -1.51 -5.17 -10.81
N GLN A 156 -1.81 -4.23 -11.70
CA GLN A 156 -2.60 -4.47 -12.89
C GLN A 156 -2.02 -3.71 -14.07
N ARG A 157 -2.28 -4.20 -15.29
CA ARG A 157 -2.05 -3.40 -16.50
C ARG A 157 -2.88 -2.11 -16.45
N GLN A 158 -2.27 -1.03 -16.90
CA GLN A 158 -2.89 0.29 -17.02
C GLN A 158 -2.90 0.73 -18.48
N ALA A 159 -3.91 1.51 -18.86
CA ALA A 159 -4.00 2.04 -20.21
C ALA A 159 -2.82 2.97 -20.51
N ILE A 160 -2.26 2.82 -21.71
CA ILE A 160 -1.18 3.66 -22.23
C ILE A 160 -1.35 3.84 -23.74
N ASN A 161 -1.13 5.08 -24.22
CA ASN A 161 -1.14 5.40 -25.65
C ASN A 161 0.17 4.92 -26.29
N SER A 162 0.27 3.62 -26.59
CA SER A 162 1.47 3.01 -27.17
C SER A 162 1.19 1.74 -27.96
N ILE A 163 1.91 1.57 -29.07
CA ILE A 163 1.96 0.34 -29.87
C ILE A 163 3.03 -0.65 -29.40
N THR A 164 4.02 -0.21 -28.61
CA THR A 164 5.16 -1.07 -28.20
C THR A 164 5.31 -1.21 -26.69
N LYS A 165 4.77 -0.29 -25.89
CA LYS A 165 5.00 -0.25 -24.43
C LYS A 165 3.80 -0.75 -23.65
N VAL A 166 4.09 -1.41 -22.54
CA VAL A 166 3.12 -1.89 -21.57
C VAL A 166 3.28 -1.09 -20.29
N LYS A 167 2.18 -0.65 -19.70
CA LYS A 167 2.18 0.00 -18.39
C LYS A 167 1.54 -0.91 -17.35
N ILE A 168 2.18 -1.06 -16.21
CA ILE A 168 1.69 -1.82 -15.06
C ILE A 168 1.86 -0.95 -13.81
N GLY A 169 0.86 -0.96 -12.94
CA GLY A 169 0.86 -0.15 -11.72
C GLY A 169 0.18 -0.86 -10.56
N THR A 170 0.54 -0.43 -9.36
CA THR A 170 -0.06 -0.90 -8.11
C THR A 170 -1.53 -0.47 -8.04
N VAL A 171 -2.39 -1.38 -7.57
CA VAL A 171 -3.84 -1.13 -7.43
C VAL A 171 -4.35 -1.36 -6.01
N SER A 172 -3.56 -2.00 -5.15
CA SER A 172 -3.86 -2.16 -3.72
C SER A 172 -3.28 -1.02 -2.89
N LYS A 173 -3.98 -0.63 -1.82
CA LYS A 173 -3.38 0.17 -0.75
C LYS A 173 -2.22 -0.63 -0.14
N SER A 174 -1.03 -0.03 -0.14
CA SER A 174 0.18 -0.62 0.43
C SER A 174 1.15 0.51 0.79
N ALA A 175 2.18 0.23 1.57
CA ALA A 175 3.21 1.21 1.94
C ALA A 175 4.10 1.65 0.76
N LEU A 176 3.97 0.99 -0.40
CA LEU A 176 4.80 1.26 -1.58
C LEU A 176 3.96 1.18 -2.85
N ASP A 177 3.89 2.29 -3.58
CA ASP A 177 3.34 2.34 -4.92
C ASP A 177 4.45 2.15 -5.96
N VAL A 178 4.27 1.15 -6.83
CA VAL A 178 5.16 0.85 -7.93
C VAL A 178 4.39 0.95 -9.25
N ASN A 179 4.91 1.79 -10.15
CA ASN A 179 4.39 2.00 -11.50
C ASN A 179 5.54 1.87 -12.50
N TYR A 180 5.40 1.00 -13.49
CA TYR A 180 6.42 0.82 -14.51
C TYR A 180 5.88 0.72 -15.92
N THR A 181 6.68 1.22 -16.86
CA THR A 181 6.46 1.08 -18.30
C THR A 181 7.59 0.26 -18.89
N LEU A 182 7.27 -0.82 -19.57
CA LEU A 182 8.23 -1.75 -20.15
C LEU A 182 8.02 -1.87 -21.66
N GLU A 183 9.10 -1.96 -22.41
CA GLU A 183 9.08 -2.34 -23.82
C GLU A 183 9.45 -3.82 -23.94
N PRO A 184 8.51 -4.73 -24.27
CA PRO A 184 8.69 -6.19 -24.17
C PRO A 184 9.48 -6.74 -25.37
N LYS A 185 10.72 -6.26 -25.54
CA LYS A 185 11.66 -6.71 -26.58
C LYS A 185 13.05 -6.92 -25.98
N VAL A 186 13.92 -7.62 -26.71
CA VAL A 186 15.34 -7.76 -26.35
C VAL A 186 15.96 -6.36 -26.25
N GLU A 187 16.64 -6.05 -25.14
CA GLU A 187 17.17 -4.71 -24.81
C GLU A 187 16.10 -3.60 -24.65
N GLY A 188 14.85 -3.98 -24.41
CA GLY A 188 13.77 -3.04 -24.14
C GLY A 188 14.03 -2.15 -22.92
N LYS A 189 13.55 -0.90 -22.99
CA LYS A 189 13.69 0.06 -21.89
C LYS A 189 12.62 -0.18 -20.83
N LEU A 190 13.03 -0.13 -19.56
CA LEU A 190 12.15 -0.07 -18.40
C LEU A 190 12.21 1.34 -17.81
N THR A 191 11.04 1.94 -17.60
CA THR A 191 10.89 3.13 -16.76
C THR A 191 10.13 2.72 -15.51
N LEU A 192 10.78 2.81 -14.36
CA LEU A 192 10.23 2.43 -13.05
C LEU A 192 10.06 3.69 -12.21
N ASN A 193 8.87 3.87 -11.65
CA ASN A 193 8.57 4.85 -10.62
C ASN A 193 8.19 4.09 -9.34
N ILE A 194 8.84 4.47 -8.24
CA ILE A 194 8.63 3.90 -6.91
C ILE A 194 8.34 5.05 -5.95
N THR A 195 7.23 4.96 -5.22
CA THR A 195 6.78 5.99 -4.29
C THR A 195 6.39 5.36 -2.97
N MET A 196 6.87 5.93 -1.86
CA MET A 196 6.42 5.51 -0.53
C MET A 196 5.03 6.08 -0.26
N CYS A 197 4.15 5.26 0.30
CA CYS A 197 2.79 5.64 0.68
C CYS A 197 2.59 5.48 2.19
N PRO A 198 1.65 6.24 2.80
CA PRO A 198 1.30 6.05 4.19
C PRO A 198 0.79 4.62 4.45
N SER A 199 1.23 4.01 5.55
CA SER A 199 0.70 2.76 6.09
C SER A 199 0.48 2.91 7.60
N SER A 200 -0.46 2.16 8.16
CA SER A 200 -0.63 2.05 9.60
C SER A 200 0.36 1.09 10.26
N SER A 201 1.05 0.28 9.46
CA SER A 201 2.02 -0.70 9.97
C SER A 201 3.43 -0.11 10.01
N ALA A 202 4.06 -0.19 11.20
CA ALA A 202 5.46 0.18 11.36
C ALA A 202 6.39 -0.68 10.50
N TYR A 203 6.12 -1.99 10.44
CA TYR A 203 6.90 -2.92 9.62
C TYR A 203 6.81 -2.61 8.14
N GLU A 204 5.60 -2.41 7.59
CA GLU A 204 5.45 -2.08 6.17
C GLU A 204 6.09 -0.73 5.84
N THR A 205 6.02 0.23 6.76
CA THR A 205 6.67 1.54 6.59
C THR A 205 8.19 1.41 6.56
N LEU A 206 8.78 0.61 7.46
CA LEU A 206 10.21 0.29 7.44
C LEU A 206 10.61 -0.43 6.15
N ALA A 207 9.88 -1.49 5.79
CA ALA A 207 10.13 -2.27 4.59
C ALA A 207 10.08 -1.40 3.33
N ALA A 208 9.08 -0.51 3.20
CA ALA A 208 8.96 0.41 2.07
C ALA A 208 10.16 1.36 1.98
N LYS A 209 10.66 1.89 3.10
CA LYS A 209 11.84 2.78 3.12
C LYS A 209 13.12 2.05 2.72
N GLU A 210 13.30 0.84 3.22
CA GLU A 210 14.46 -0.01 2.91
C GLU A 210 14.46 -0.44 1.44
N ILE A 211 13.32 -0.90 0.93
CA ILE A 211 13.15 -1.24 -0.48
C ILE A 211 13.37 0.00 -1.36
N PHE A 212 12.77 1.14 -1.01
CA PHE A 212 12.97 2.39 -1.73
C PHE A 212 14.46 2.76 -1.83
N ASN A 213 15.18 2.75 -0.71
CA ASN A 213 16.63 3.01 -0.70
C ASN A 213 17.41 2.05 -1.60
N ALA A 214 17.06 0.75 -1.59
CA ALA A 214 17.69 -0.24 -2.46
C ALA A 214 17.46 0.06 -3.95
N PHE A 215 16.25 0.46 -4.36
CA PHE A 215 15.97 0.85 -5.74
C PHE A 215 16.74 2.10 -6.16
N ILE A 216 16.84 3.11 -5.29
CA ILE A 216 17.63 4.32 -5.55
C ILE A 216 19.12 4.01 -5.73
N ARG A 217 19.64 3.02 -5.00
CA ARG A 217 21.03 2.53 -5.11
C ARG A 217 21.26 1.56 -6.28
N GLY A 218 20.20 1.13 -6.97
CA GLY A 218 20.28 0.14 -8.06
C GLY A 218 20.46 -1.30 -7.61
N GLU A 219 20.08 -1.60 -6.36
CA GLU A 219 20.21 -2.90 -5.70
C GLU A 219 18.85 -3.57 -5.46
N GLY A 220 17.75 -2.83 -5.62
CA GLY A 220 16.38 -3.34 -5.48
C GLY A 220 16.02 -4.36 -6.56
N THR A 221 15.11 -5.28 -6.24
CA THR A 221 14.63 -6.29 -7.20
C THR A 221 13.12 -6.24 -7.40
N LEU A 222 12.71 -6.53 -8.63
CA LEU A 222 11.32 -6.65 -9.06
C LEU A 222 11.13 -8.05 -9.61
N CYS A 223 10.31 -8.87 -8.97
CA CYS A 223 10.10 -10.29 -9.29
C CYS A 223 11.43 -11.07 -9.41
N GLY A 224 12.38 -10.81 -8.51
CA GLY A 224 13.71 -11.43 -8.49
C GLY A 224 14.73 -10.85 -9.48
N ALA A 225 14.32 -9.95 -10.39
CA ALA A 225 15.24 -9.27 -11.29
C ALA A 225 15.76 -7.96 -10.67
N THR A 226 17.08 -7.82 -10.55
CA THR A 226 17.69 -6.58 -10.06
C THR A 226 17.49 -5.43 -11.05
N ILE A 227 16.94 -4.33 -10.57
CA ILE A 227 16.72 -3.12 -11.38
C ILE A 227 17.85 -2.13 -11.11
N ARG A 228 18.74 -1.98 -12.10
CA ARG A 228 19.83 -1.00 -12.03
C ARG A 228 19.33 0.36 -12.47
N SER A 229 19.51 1.36 -11.61
CA SER A 229 19.25 2.75 -11.97
C SER A 229 20.37 3.28 -12.87
N ASN A 230 19.99 3.93 -13.98
CA ASN A 230 20.92 4.68 -14.82
C ASN A 230 21.19 6.09 -14.28
N GLU A 231 20.42 6.53 -13.27
CA GLU A 231 20.50 7.84 -12.65
C GLU A 231 21.08 7.74 -11.24
N LYS A 232 22.00 8.65 -10.91
CA LYS A 232 22.53 8.79 -9.54
C LYS A 232 21.55 9.61 -8.70
N ASN A 233 20.52 8.94 -8.18
CA ASN A 233 19.49 9.56 -7.34
C ASN A 233 19.79 9.44 -5.83
N ILE A 234 21.05 9.21 -5.44
CA ILE A 234 21.47 8.96 -4.06
C ILE A 234 21.03 10.08 -3.10
N ALA A 235 20.95 11.33 -3.55
CA ALA A 235 20.48 12.44 -2.72
C ALA A 235 19.02 12.28 -2.25
N ASN A 236 18.24 11.41 -2.89
CA ASN A 236 16.84 11.15 -2.55
C ASN A 236 16.66 9.98 -1.57
N THR A 237 17.74 9.32 -1.13
CA THR A 237 17.61 8.22 -0.15
C THR A 237 17.10 8.72 1.19
N VAL A 238 16.28 7.90 1.84
CA VAL A 238 15.90 8.09 3.24
C VAL A 238 17.17 8.03 4.11
N PRO A 239 17.43 9.03 4.96
CA PRO A 239 18.60 9.05 5.83
C PRO A 239 18.67 7.84 6.77
N ASP A 240 19.88 7.33 7.00
CA ASP A 240 20.09 6.14 7.84
C ASP A 240 19.57 6.32 9.27
N GLU A 241 19.55 7.54 9.79
CA GLU A 241 19.02 7.82 11.14
C GLU A 241 17.50 7.62 11.23
N VAL A 242 16.78 7.96 10.16
CA VAL A 242 15.34 7.72 10.05
C VAL A 242 15.10 6.22 9.95
N ILE A 243 15.88 5.51 9.11
CA ILE A 243 15.80 4.05 8.99
C ILE A 243 16.04 3.37 10.35
N ARG A 244 17.12 3.74 11.05
CA ARG A 244 17.42 3.20 12.39
C ARG A 244 16.28 3.41 13.36
N PHE A 245 15.65 4.58 13.37
CA PHE A 245 14.52 4.85 14.24
C PHE A 245 13.30 3.96 13.90
N TRP A 246 13.01 3.71 12.63
CA TRP A 246 11.96 2.77 12.24
C TRP A 246 12.26 1.32 12.64
N HIS A 247 13.53 0.89 12.59
CA HIS A 247 13.94 -0.38 13.19
C HIS A 247 13.63 -0.42 14.69
N GLN A 248 13.93 0.65 15.43
CA GLN A 248 13.62 0.72 16.87
C GLN A 248 12.12 0.55 17.15
N ILE A 249 11.25 1.16 16.35
CA ILE A 249 9.78 0.98 16.48
C ILE A 249 9.40 -0.49 16.30
N VAL A 250 9.89 -1.12 15.24
CA VAL A 250 9.57 -2.53 14.92
C VAL A 250 10.13 -3.49 15.97
N ASP A 251 11.33 -3.22 16.49
CA ASP A 251 11.93 -3.99 17.58
C ASP A 251 11.10 -3.89 18.86
N VAL A 252 10.61 -2.70 19.20
CA VAL A 252 9.73 -2.49 20.37
C VAL A 252 8.40 -3.21 20.19
N GLU A 253 7.75 -3.11 19.01
CA GLU A 253 6.54 -3.88 18.70
C GLU A 253 6.75 -5.38 18.95
N LYS A 254 7.89 -5.92 18.51
CA LYS A 254 8.22 -7.33 18.66
C LYS A 254 8.53 -7.71 20.11
N ALA A 255 9.30 -6.90 20.84
CA ALA A 255 9.68 -7.18 22.22
C ALA A 255 8.46 -7.16 23.17
N LEU A 256 7.50 -6.27 22.91
CA LEU A 256 6.30 -6.12 23.73
C LEU A 256 5.10 -6.91 23.22
N ASP A 257 5.18 -7.49 22.02
CA ASP A 257 4.07 -8.16 21.32
C ASP A 257 2.86 -7.23 21.13
N ILE A 258 3.13 -6.03 20.59
CA ILE A 258 2.14 -4.98 20.33
C ILE A 258 2.20 -4.49 18.88
N LYS A 259 1.21 -3.69 18.49
CA LYS A 259 1.18 -2.99 17.20
C LYS A 259 0.89 -1.51 17.40
N PHE A 260 1.77 -0.67 16.87
CA PHE A 260 1.56 0.76 16.80
C PHE A 260 0.78 1.12 15.53
N ASP A 261 -0.09 2.11 15.65
CA ASP A 261 -0.73 2.76 14.51
C ASP A 261 0.10 3.99 14.13
N VAL A 262 0.96 3.81 13.13
CA VAL A 262 1.88 4.86 12.68
C VAL A 262 1.24 5.84 11.69
N THR A 263 -0.09 5.79 11.51
CA THR A 263 -0.83 6.89 10.88
C THR A 263 -1.08 8.04 11.85
N LYS A 264 -0.95 7.81 13.15
CA LYS A 264 -1.04 8.86 14.16
C LYS A 264 0.16 9.81 14.05
N GLU A 265 -0.11 11.09 14.29
CA GLU A 265 0.94 12.09 14.33
C GLU A 265 1.93 11.74 15.43
N MET A 266 3.22 11.79 15.09
CA MET A 266 4.31 11.46 16.00
C MET A 266 4.95 12.75 16.51
N THR A 267 4.94 12.92 17.83
CA THR A 267 5.55 14.04 18.53
C THR A 267 7.00 13.76 18.90
N PHE A 268 7.74 14.79 19.33
CA PHE A 268 9.08 14.61 19.87
C PHE A 268 9.09 13.74 21.14
N ASP A 269 8.04 13.83 21.96
CA ASP A 269 7.89 13.01 23.16
C ASP A 269 7.68 11.53 22.78
N ASP A 270 6.90 11.24 21.73
CA ASP A 270 6.74 9.87 21.24
C ASP A 270 8.08 9.27 20.78
N ILE A 271 8.89 10.04 20.06
CA ILE A 271 10.24 9.62 19.64
C ILE A 271 11.11 9.28 20.86
N LYS A 272 11.05 10.12 21.90
CA LYS A 272 11.79 9.90 23.14
C LYS A 272 11.32 8.62 23.83
N ILE A 273 10.01 8.43 23.98
CA ILE A 273 9.44 7.23 24.60
C ILE A 273 9.82 5.98 23.82
N ILE A 274 9.76 5.99 22.49
CA ILE A 274 10.20 4.84 21.66
C ILE A 274 11.65 4.47 21.95
N LYS A 275 12.56 5.45 22.07
CA LYS A 275 13.96 5.21 22.42
C LYS A 275 14.12 4.65 23.83
N GLU A 276 13.36 5.14 24.80
CA GLU A 276 13.35 4.61 26.17
C GLU A 276 12.85 3.15 26.19
N LEU A 277 11.76 2.86 25.49
CA LEU A 277 11.21 1.51 25.35
C LEU A 277 12.21 0.58 24.65
N HIS A 278 12.83 1.02 23.56
CA HIS A 278 13.84 0.23 22.85
C HIS A 278 15.03 -0.10 23.75
N ARG A 279 15.57 0.93 24.42
CA ARG A 279 16.66 0.80 25.39
C ARG A 279 16.33 -0.21 26.50
N CYS A 280 15.15 -0.12 27.10
CA CYS A 280 14.79 -0.98 28.23
C CYS A 280 14.35 -2.39 27.82
N PHE A 281 13.50 -2.54 26.80
CA PHE A 281 12.87 -3.82 26.45
C PHE A 281 13.61 -4.61 25.38
N VAL A 282 14.39 -3.95 24.52
CA VAL A 282 15.14 -4.60 23.44
C VAL A 282 16.60 -4.76 23.84
N GLU A 283 17.24 -3.68 24.29
CA GLU A 283 18.66 -3.72 24.70
C GLU A 283 18.84 -4.22 26.14
N GLY A 284 17.79 -4.18 26.97
CA GLY A 284 17.84 -4.63 28.37
C GLY A 284 18.64 -3.71 29.29
N MET A 285 18.82 -2.45 28.89
CA MET A 285 19.70 -1.50 29.58
C MET A 285 18.93 -0.28 30.07
N PRO A 286 19.33 0.35 31.19
CA PRO A 286 18.68 1.56 31.68
C PRO A 286 19.10 2.79 30.87
N PHE A 287 18.25 3.84 30.91
CA PHE A 287 18.54 5.14 30.34
C PHE A 287 18.73 6.22 31.40
N LYS A 288 19.50 7.26 31.08
CA LYS A 288 19.88 8.35 31.98
C LYS A 288 19.20 9.67 31.59
N THR A 289 18.64 10.37 32.58
CA THR A 289 18.09 11.73 32.44
C THR A 289 18.65 12.65 33.51
N TYR A 290 19.27 13.77 33.13
CA TYR A 290 19.78 14.75 34.10
C TYR A 290 18.66 15.56 34.75
N LEU A 291 18.87 15.88 36.02
CA LEU A 291 17.92 16.61 36.85
C LEU A 291 18.63 17.82 37.49
N ASN A 292 18.04 19.01 37.34
CA ASN A 292 18.55 20.22 38.00
C ASN A 292 18.14 20.28 39.47
N GLU A 293 16.92 19.83 39.76
CA GLU A 293 16.37 19.59 41.08
C GLU A 293 15.36 18.45 40.96
N ASN A 294 15.05 17.79 42.07
CA ASN A 294 13.95 16.83 42.11
C ASN A 294 13.19 16.98 43.43
N THR A 295 11.88 16.78 43.38
CA THR A 295 11.04 16.76 44.57
C THR A 295 10.22 15.49 44.55
N LEU A 296 10.49 14.60 45.49
CA LEU A 296 9.69 13.41 45.72
C LEU A 296 8.54 13.79 46.62
N ARG A 297 7.33 13.35 46.29
CA ARG A 297 6.13 13.55 47.10
C ARG A 297 5.49 12.20 47.33
N GLY A 298 5.03 11.96 48.55
CA GLY A 298 4.35 10.71 48.89
C GLY A 298 3.36 10.91 50.02
N ILE A 299 2.49 9.92 50.20
CA ILE A 299 1.54 9.83 51.30
C ILE A 299 1.83 8.51 52.01
N GLY A 300 2.11 8.57 53.31
CA GLY A 300 2.39 7.37 54.09
C GLY A 300 3.36 7.61 55.25
N GLU A 301 3.90 6.53 55.79
CA GLU A 301 4.97 6.59 56.78
C GLU A 301 6.31 6.90 56.10
N PHE A 302 6.98 7.95 56.57
CA PHE A 302 8.30 8.35 56.09
C PHE A 302 9.32 8.11 57.21
N MET A 303 10.18 7.10 57.04
CA MET A 303 11.28 6.80 57.96
C MET A 303 12.57 7.39 57.40
N HIS A 304 13.21 8.29 58.13
CA HIS A 304 14.38 9.03 57.65
C HIS A 304 15.55 9.06 58.63
N ASP A 305 15.53 8.22 59.68
CA ASP A 305 16.54 8.18 60.75
C ASP A 305 17.99 8.05 60.23
N SER A 306 18.16 7.57 59.00
CA SER A 306 19.45 7.39 58.32
C SER A 306 19.78 8.48 57.27
N ILE A 307 18.91 9.46 57.03
CA ILE A 307 19.10 10.50 56.00
C ILE A 307 19.75 11.74 56.60
N GLU A 308 20.98 12.02 56.19
CA GLU A 308 21.69 13.24 56.58
C GLU A 308 21.56 14.34 55.51
N ILE A 309 21.06 15.52 55.90
CA ILE A 309 20.94 16.69 55.01
C ILE A 309 22.32 17.10 54.47
N GLY A 310 22.39 17.36 53.17
CA GLY A 310 23.59 17.82 52.47
C GLY A 310 24.59 16.71 52.10
N LYS A 311 24.38 15.46 52.54
CA LYS A 311 25.15 14.31 52.06
C LYS A 311 24.55 13.72 50.79
N GLU A 312 25.41 13.18 49.94
CA GLU A 312 25.00 12.46 48.74
C GLU A 312 24.21 11.21 49.13
N ILE A 313 23.07 11.01 48.49
CA ILE A 313 22.24 9.83 48.67
C ILE A 313 22.01 9.13 47.33
N LEU A 314 21.80 7.83 47.42
CA LEU A 314 21.14 7.05 46.38
C LEU A 314 19.67 6.93 46.78
N PHE A 315 18.78 7.41 45.91
CA PHE A 315 17.35 7.22 46.12
C PHE A 315 16.79 6.31 45.05
N GLU A 316 16.17 5.20 45.44
CA GLU A 316 15.54 4.24 44.53
C GLU A 316 14.04 4.15 44.81
N TYR A 317 13.25 4.10 43.74
CA TYR A 317 11.82 3.83 43.85
C TYR A 317 11.31 3.04 42.66
N THR A 318 10.17 2.39 42.89
CA THR A 318 9.41 1.66 41.88
C THR A 318 8.09 2.36 41.61
N GLU A 319 7.60 2.24 40.38
CA GLU A 319 6.28 2.75 40.01
C GLU A 319 5.69 1.83 38.93
N SER A 320 4.38 1.61 38.99
CA SER A 320 3.62 0.98 37.91
C SER A 320 2.85 2.06 37.16
N GLY A 321 2.78 1.94 35.85
CA GLY A 321 2.05 2.90 35.03
C GLY A 321 1.60 2.34 33.69
N GLN A 322 0.93 3.20 32.94
CA GLN A 322 0.55 2.95 31.56
C GLN A 322 1.18 4.01 30.67
N ILE A 323 1.73 3.57 29.54
CA ILE A 323 2.27 4.42 28.48
C ILE A 323 1.33 4.27 27.28
N ASP A 324 0.64 5.35 26.93
CA ASP A 324 -0.14 5.44 25.70
C ASP A 324 0.75 6.01 24.59
N LEU A 325 0.99 5.21 23.56
CA LEU A 325 1.91 5.56 22.47
C LEU A 325 1.37 5.03 21.15
N LEU A 326 1.19 5.93 20.17
CA LEU A 326 0.78 5.59 18.80
C LEU A 326 -0.42 4.61 18.74
N GLY A 327 -1.39 4.78 19.65
CA GLY A 327 -2.59 3.95 19.70
C GLY A 327 -2.46 2.60 20.38
N ALA A 328 -1.30 2.26 20.93
CA ALA A 328 -1.13 1.16 21.87
C ALA A 328 -1.07 1.69 23.31
N THR A 329 -1.60 0.91 24.24
CA THR A 329 -1.44 1.13 25.69
C THR A 329 -0.53 0.05 26.24
N ILE A 330 0.61 0.46 26.80
CA ILE A 330 1.64 -0.42 27.34
C ILE A 330 1.58 -0.32 28.86
N THR A 331 1.25 -1.41 29.54
CA THR A 331 1.41 -1.49 31.00
C THR A 331 2.85 -1.82 31.31
N CYS A 332 3.49 -1.04 32.18
CA CYS A 332 4.88 -1.24 32.54
C CYS A 332 5.16 -0.90 34.00
N TYR A 333 6.19 -1.53 34.54
CA TYR A 333 6.76 -1.24 35.84
C TYR A 333 8.11 -0.58 35.61
N LYS A 334 8.45 0.42 36.40
CA LYS A 334 9.74 1.12 36.31
C LYS A 334 10.47 1.08 37.63
N LEU A 335 11.77 0.84 37.56
CA LEU A 335 12.71 1.05 38.65
C LEU A 335 13.53 2.30 38.31
N THR A 336 13.56 3.27 39.23
CA THR A 336 14.31 4.50 39.04
C THR A 336 15.28 4.71 40.19
N GLY A 337 16.57 4.82 39.86
CA GLY A 337 17.62 5.23 40.80
C GLY A 337 18.05 6.67 40.53
N ILE A 338 18.12 7.49 41.57
CA ILE A 338 18.61 8.88 41.52
C ILE A 338 20.00 8.92 42.14
N PHE A 339 20.94 9.47 41.38
CA PHE A 339 22.37 9.52 41.71
C PHE A 339 22.89 10.96 41.70
N GLY A 340 23.94 11.23 42.48
CA GLY A 340 24.60 12.53 42.51
C GLY A 340 23.77 13.65 43.16
N GLY A 341 22.66 13.29 43.82
CA GLY A 341 21.80 14.19 44.57
C GLY A 341 22.09 14.17 46.06
N ALA A 342 21.90 15.31 46.71
CA ALA A 342 21.88 15.44 48.17
C ALA A 342 20.51 15.95 48.60
N VAL A 343 20.04 15.47 49.75
CA VAL A 343 18.81 15.96 50.37
C VAL A 343 19.05 17.37 50.87
N ASN A 344 18.23 18.30 50.41
CA ASN A 344 18.28 19.70 50.80
C ASN A 344 17.21 20.02 51.85
N GLU A 345 16.04 19.40 51.74
CA GLU A 345 14.88 19.70 52.58
C GLU A 345 13.98 18.46 52.65
N ILE A 346 13.48 18.18 53.86
CA ILE A 346 12.47 17.16 54.13
C ILE A 346 11.32 17.89 54.84
N GLN A 347 10.10 17.69 54.36
CA GLN A 347 8.91 18.07 55.09
C GLN A 347 8.08 16.81 55.36
N GLU A 348 7.75 16.62 56.63
CA GLU A 348 7.02 15.47 57.13
C GLU A 348 5.52 15.76 57.33
N PRO A 349 4.67 14.72 57.40
CA PRO A 349 3.33 14.87 57.91
C PRO A 349 3.36 15.33 59.36
N GLN A 350 2.27 15.90 59.86
CA GLN A 350 2.17 16.17 61.30
C GLN A 350 2.31 14.85 62.09
N GLU A 351 3.08 14.89 63.17
CA GLU A 351 3.40 13.74 64.00
C GLU A 351 2.13 12.97 64.41
N GLY A 352 2.10 11.66 64.13
CA GLY A 352 0.94 10.81 64.41
C GLY A 352 -0.20 10.85 63.39
N THR A 353 -0.02 11.52 62.24
CA THR A 353 -0.98 11.54 61.13
C THR A 353 -0.39 10.93 59.86
N SER A 354 -1.20 10.18 59.09
CA SER A 354 -0.86 9.89 57.71
C SER A 354 -1.06 11.17 56.90
N GLY A 355 -0.03 11.66 56.21
CA GLY A 355 -0.15 12.87 55.39
C GLY A 355 0.92 12.94 54.31
N GLU A 356 0.91 14.05 53.58
CA GLU A 356 1.88 14.30 52.51
C GLU A 356 3.26 14.59 53.10
N PHE A 357 4.28 13.89 52.61
CA PHE A 357 5.67 14.24 52.82
C PHE A 357 6.31 14.67 51.50
N PHE A 358 7.37 15.47 51.58
CA PHE A 358 8.23 15.70 50.43
C PHE A 358 9.71 15.72 50.77
N VAL A 359 10.52 15.22 49.83
CA VAL A 359 11.98 15.23 49.90
C VAL A 359 12.50 16.00 48.69
N ARG A 360 13.11 17.16 48.94
CA ARG A 360 13.73 17.98 47.92
C ARG A 360 15.21 17.66 47.81
N MET A 361 15.64 17.34 46.60
CA MET A 361 17.02 16.99 46.28
C MET A 361 17.63 17.99 45.30
N ARG A 362 18.92 18.25 45.50
CA ARG A 362 19.74 19.07 44.61
C ARG A 362 21.04 18.35 44.28
N PRO A 363 21.69 18.68 43.15
CA PRO A 363 22.99 18.13 42.82
C PRO A 363 24.02 18.41 43.92
N VAL A 364 24.83 17.39 44.24
CA VAL A 364 26.02 17.56 45.07
C VAL A 364 26.99 18.50 44.36
N LYS A 365 27.67 19.36 45.12
CA LYS A 365 28.65 20.31 44.55
C LYS A 365 29.68 19.59 43.68
N GLY A 366 29.77 19.99 42.41
CA GLY A 366 30.70 19.41 41.44
C GLY A 366 30.22 18.14 40.73
N LYS A 367 29.01 17.65 41.01
CA LYS A 367 28.37 16.53 40.32
C LYS A 367 27.11 16.99 39.60
N LYS A 368 26.71 16.24 38.56
CA LYS A 368 25.38 16.36 37.95
C LYS A 368 24.47 15.30 38.56
N MET A 369 23.30 15.71 39.02
CA MET A 369 22.26 14.78 39.46
C MET A 369 21.57 14.17 38.25
N TYR A 370 21.29 12.88 38.29
CA TYR A 370 20.56 12.19 37.24
C TYR A 370 19.68 11.08 37.80
N SER A 371 18.65 10.75 37.03
CA SER A 371 17.90 9.51 37.18
C SER A 371 18.42 8.48 36.18
N ALA A 372 18.48 7.22 36.61
CA ALA A 372 18.63 6.06 35.77
C ALA A 372 17.37 5.21 35.89
N THR A 373 16.73 4.94 34.76
CA THR A 373 15.42 4.29 34.71
C THR A 373 15.48 3.02 33.88
N GLN A 374 14.89 1.95 34.39
CA GLN A 374 14.69 0.69 33.68
C GLN A 374 13.19 0.34 33.68
N TYR A 375 12.66 0.01 32.51
CA TYR A 375 11.30 -0.52 32.37
C TYR A 375 11.28 -2.06 32.40
N PHE A 376 10.18 -2.59 32.92
CA PHE A 376 9.89 -4.00 33.06
C PHE A 376 8.46 -4.27 32.64
N ARG A 377 8.22 -5.47 32.09
CA ARG A 377 6.92 -5.89 31.57
C ARG A 377 5.96 -6.25 32.70
N ASP A 378 6.50 -6.81 33.77
CA ASP A 378 5.77 -7.28 34.93
C ASP A 378 6.56 -7.01 36.22
N GLU A 379 5.83 -7.03 37.33
CA GLU A 379 6.36 -6.75 38.66
C GLU A 379 7.39 -7.80 39.11
N ASP A 380 7.17 -9.07 38.78
CA ASP A 380 8.07 -10.16 39.15
C ASP A 380 9.46 -9.97 38.55
N SER A 381 9.54 -9.58 37.28
CA SER A 381 10.79 -9.28 36.58
C SER A 381 11.54 -8.11 37.23
N LEU A 382 10.82 -7.07 37.67
CA LEU A 382 11.39 -5.97 38.43
C LEU A 382 11.97 -6.47 39.76
N ILE A 383 11.19 -7.25 40.52
CA ILE A 383 11.60 -7.78 41.83
C ILE A 383 12.84 -8.67 41.68
N VAL A 384 12.90 -9.50 40.64
CA VAL A 384 14.07 -10.33 40.34
C VAL A 384 15.29 -9.45 40.05
N TYR A 385 15.13 -8.41 39.23
CA TYR A 385 16.20 -7.47 38.93
C TYR A 385 16.72 -6.76 40.20
N GLN A 386 15.83 -6.25 41.04
CA GLN A 386 16.20 -5.53 42.26
C GLN A 386 16.92 -6.43 43.29
N LYS A 387 16.62 -7.73 43.30
CA LYS A 387 17.31 -8.72 44.16
C LYS A 387 18.74 -9.03 43.70
N ASP A 388 19.10 -8.71 42.45
CA ASP A 388 20.48 -8.84 41.99
C ASP A 388 21.35 -7.80 42.70
N ARG A 389 22.44 -8.25 43.35
CA ARG A 389 23.37 -7.35 44.05
C ARG A 389 24.02 -6.31 43.14
N LYS A 390 23.98 -6.51 41.82
CA LYS A 390 24.57 -5.60 40.82
C LYS A 390 23.58 -4.64 40.17
N HIS A 391 22.30 -4.64 40.56
CA HIS A 391 21.31 -3.77 39.93
C HIS A 391 21.69 -2.28 40.01
N ILE A 392 22.27 -1.84 41.14
CA ILE A 392 22.75 -0.46 41.27
C ILE A 392 23.91 -0.16 40.32
N GLU A 393 24.88 -1.07 40.17
CA GLU A 393 25.98 -0.90 39.21
C GLU A 393 25.42 -0.79 37.78
N HIS A 394 24.39 -1.60 37.47
CA HIS A 394 23.73 -1.58 36.18
C HIS A 394 23.01 -0.24 35.94
N LEU A 395 22.26 0.28 36.92
CA LEU A 395 21.65 1.62 36.86
C LEU A 395 22.70 2.73 36.70
N GLN A 396 23.84 2.64 37.39
CA GLN A 396 24.94 3.61 37.24
C GLN A 396 25.55 3.62 35.84
N SER A 397 25.54 2.46 35.15
CA SER A 397 26.02 2.31 33.78
C SER A 397 25.10 2.95 32.73
N ALA A 398 23.91 3.43 33.11
CA ALA A 398 22.96 4.06 32.21
C ALA A 398 23.60 5.21 31.41
N THR A 399 23.27 5.26 30.12
CA THR A 399 23.72 6.33 29.22
C THR A 399 22.55 7.22 28.83
N GLU A 400 22.86 8.47 28.48
CA GLU A 400 21.87 9.37 27.91
C GLU A 400 21.40 8.84 26.55
N LEU A 401 20.12 9.03 26.25
CA LEU A 401 19.59 8.81 24.93
C LEU A 401 19.87 10.07 24.11
N THR A 402 20.74 9.97 23.12
CA THR A 402 21.04 11.11 22.24
C THR A 402 19.79 11.51 21.47
N GLU A 403 19.49 12.81 21.49
CA GLU A 403 18.47 13.41 20.62
C GLU A 403 18.90 13.23 19.15
N LEU A 404 17.94 12.90 18.29
CA LEU A 404 18.17 13.00 16.84
C LEU A 404 18.39 14.48 16.56
N LYS A 405 19.56 14.84 16.05
CA LYS A 405 19.91 16.24 15.72
C LYS A 405 19.40 16.62 14.35
#